data_AF-W6RL85-F1
#
_entry.id   AF-W6RL85-F1
#
_cell.length_a   1.000
_cell.length_b   1.000
_cell.length_c   1.000
_cell.angle_alpha   90.00
_cell.angle_beta   90.00
_cell.angle_gamma   90.00
#
_symmetry.space_group_name_H-M   'P 1'
#
loop_
_entity.id
_entity.type
_entity.pdbx_description
1 polymer ?
#
loop_
_entity_poly.entity_id
_entity_poly.type
_entity_poly.pdbx_seq_one_letter_code
_entity_poly.pdbx_strand_id
1 'polypeptide(L)'
;MGVGATQLYIKTVVYNHKRHGNFTLGGREFEFRKKPAFPKTLTKEFLLVDLVNNLDHLAEDDREQVLARVKERALQGNRSVLNRAAKEYRMVRTRKFFNGLAADTHAG
;
A
#
# COMPACT_ATOMS: atom_id res chain seq x y z
N MET A 1 -11.08 0.05 7.77
CA MET A 1 -9.69 -0.24 8.15
C MET A 1 -9.17 0.99 8.85
N GLY A 2 -9.21 1.02 10.19
CA GLY A 2 -8.68 2.13 10.98
C GLY A 2 -7.19 1.90 11.20
N VAL A 3 -6.37 2.58 10.41
CA VAL A 3 -4.90 2.59 10.57
C VAL A 3 -4.43 3.76 11.42
N GLY A 4 -5.34 4.53 12.03
CA GLY A 4 -4.99 5.63 12.93
C GLY A 4 -4.11 6.68 12.26
N ALA A 5 -4.49 7.12 11.06
CA ALA A 5 -3.92 8.30 10.42
C ALA A 5 -4.81 9.49 10.79
N THR A 6 -4.28 10.45 11.55
CA THR A 6 -4.96 11.73 11.77
C THR A 6 -5.00 12.45 10.42
N GLN A 7 -6.19 12.51 9.81
CA GLN A 7 -6.33 12.92 8.42
C GLN A 7 -6.30 14.45 8.29
N LEU A 8 -5.12 15.06 8.36
CA LEU A 8 -4.95 16.50 8.13
C LEU A 8 -4.94 16.87 6.63
N TYR A 9 -4.74 15.88 5.74
CA TYR A 9 -4.87 16.05 4.29
C TYR A 9 -5.62 14.86 3.67
N ILE A 10 -6.85 15.08 3.21
CA ILE A 10 -7.61 14.07 2.44
C ILE A 10 -7.10 14.08 1.00
N LYS A 11 -5.97 13.43 0.74
CA LYS A 11 -5.49 13.19 -0.62
C LYS A 11 -6.08 11.89 -1.16
N THR A 12 -6.89 11.98 -2.22
CA THR A 12 -7.50 10.77 -2.84
C THR A 12 -6.65 10.31 -4.01
N VAL A 13 -6.08 9.11 -3.94
CA VAL A 13 -5.27 8.53 -5.02
C VAL A 13 -6.14 7.67 -5.93
N VAL A 14 -6.03 7.87 -7.25
CA VAL A 14 -6.77 7.11 -8.26
C VAL A 14 -5.79 6.32 -9.13
N TYR A 15 -5.86 5.00 -9.08
CA TYR A 15 -5.11 4.15 -10.01
C TYR A 15 -5.84 4.04 -11.34
N ASN A 16 -5.13 4.33 -12.43
CA ASN A 16 -5.65 4.15 -13.77
C ASN A 16 -4.56 3.67 -14.73
N HIS A 17 -4.98 3.40 -15.96
CA HIS A 17 -4.07 3.13 -17.08
C HIS A 17 -3.86 4.34 -18.02
N LYS A 18 -4.61 5.43 -17.84
CA LYS A 18 -4.71 6.51 -18.83
C LYS A 18 -3.88 7.74 -18.50
N ARG A 19 -3.94 8.25 -17.26
CA ARG A 19 -3.41 9.57 -16.90
C ARG A 19 -2.64 9.53 -15.59
N HIS A 20 -1.57 10.32 -15.50
CA HIS A 20 -0.89 10.61 -14.24
C HIS A 20 -1.04 12.12 -13.94
N GLY A 21 -0.99 12.51 -12.66
CA GLY A 21 -1.02 13.92 -12.23
C GLY A 21 -2.15 14.24 -11.26
N ASN A 22 -2.18 15.48 -10.77
CA ASN A 22 -3.21 15.95 -9.85
C ASN A 22 -4.38 16.57 -10.64
N PHE A 23 -5.61 16.24 -10.26
CA PHE A 23 -6.83 16.71 -10.90
C PHE A 23 -7.85 17.11 -9.84
N THR A 24 -8.50 18.25 -10.03
CA THR A 24 -9.62 18.68 -9.19
C THR A 24 -10.94 18.28 -9.84
N LEU A 25 -11.72 17.45 -9.17
CA LEU A 25 -13.05 17.02 -9.64
C LEU A 25 -14.08 17.33 -8.55
N GLY A 26 -15.08 18.16 -8.87
CA GLY A 26 -16.11 18.56 -7.91
C GLY A 26 -15.55 19.21 -6.63
N GLY A 27 -14.48 20.02 -6.77
CA GLY A 27 -13.82 20.69 -5.65
C GLY A 27 -12.94 19.80 -4.77
N ARG A 28 -12.71 18.54 -5.15
CA ARG A 28 -11.80 17.62 -4.46
C ARG A 28 -10.56 17.34 -5.31
N GLU A 29 -9.40 17.33 -4.68
CA GLU A 29 -8.16 16.95 -5.35
C GLU A 29 -7.98 15.43 -5.39
N PHE A 30 -7.59 14.96 -6.58
CA PHE A 30 -7.29 13.56 -6.86
C PHE A 30 -5.91 13.45 -7.47
N GLU A 31 -5.07 12.58 -6.92
CA GLU A 31 -3.80 12.21 -7.52
C GLU A 31 -3.98 10.95 -8.38
N PHE A 32 -3.98 11.13 -9.69
CA PHE A 32 -4.02 10.02 -10.62
C PHE A 32 -2.62 9.43 -10.78
N ARG A 33 -2.51 8.13 -10.52
CA ARG A 33 -1.27 7.37 -10.68
C ARG A 33 -1.46 6.31 -11.76
N LYS A 34 -0.60 6.38 -12.78
CA LYS A 34 -0.58 5.38 -13.84
C LYS A 34 0.14 4.14 -13.32
N LYS A 35 -0.58 3.03 -13.19
CA LYS A 35 0.00 1.73 -12.82
C LYS A 35 -0.14 0.75 -13.99
N PRO A 36 0.93 0.03 -14.36
CA PRO A 36 0.90 -0.92 -15.47
C PRO A 36 0.03 -2.14 -15.16
N ALA A 37 -0.07 -2.53 -13.89
CA ALA A 37 -0.96 -3.59 -13.43
C ALA A 37 -1.52 -3.24 -12.05
N PHE A 38 -2.83 -3.45 -11.88
CA PHE A 38 -3.52 -3.50 -10.60
C PHE A 38 -4.55 -4.64 -10.67
N PRO A 39 -4.88 -5.28 -9.55
CA PRO A 39 -5.78 -6.43 -9.56
C PRO A 39 -7.21 -6.01 -9.92
N LYS A 40 -7.94 -6.91 -10.58
CA LYS A 40 -9.38 -6.71 -10.88
C LYS A 40 -10.23 -6.61 -9.62
N THR A 41 -9.80 -7.27 -8.55
CA THR A 41 -10.45 -7.24 -7.23
C THR A 41 -9.49 -6.64 -6.22
N LEU A 42 -9.90 -5.56 -5.56
CA LEU A 42 -9.15 -4.96 -4.46
C LEU A 42 -9.23 -5.86 -3.23
N THR A 43 -8.11 -6.47 -2.85
CA THR A 43 -7.97 -7.23 -1.61
C THR A 43 -7.29 -6.38 -0.53
N LYS A 44 -7.50 -6.72 0.75
CA LYS A 44 -6.82 -6.04 1.87
C LYS A 44 -5.30 -6.19 1.73
N GLU A 45 -4.83 -7.35 1.31
CA GLU A 45 -3.43 -7.65 1.07
C GLU A 45 -2.82 -6.76 -0.02
N PHE A 46 -3.55 -6.52 -1.11
CA PHE A 46 -3.11 -5.59 -2.15
C PHE A 46 -2.98 -4.17 -1.60
N LEU A 47 -3.95 -3.73 -0.79
CA LEU A 47 -3.91 -2.40 -0.17
C LEU A 47 -2.71 -2.24 0.79
N LEU A 48 -2.34 -3.30 1.53
CA LEU A 48 -1.13 -3.28 2.36
C LEU A 48 0.15 -3.17 1.53
N VAL A 49 0.25 -3.93 0.44
CA VAL A 49 1.38 -3.88 -0.51
C VAL A 49 1.50 -2.49 -1.15
N ASP A 50 0.36 -1.93 -1.54
CA ASP A 50 0.29 -0.61 -2.13
C ASP A 50 0.64 0.49 -1.13
N LEU A 51 0.14 0.42 0.11
CA LEU A 51 0.50 1.36 1.18
C LEU A 51 2.02 1.39 1.39
N VAL A 52 2.65 0.22 1.54
CA VAL A 52 4.12 0.14 1.70
C VAL A 52 4.85 0.71 0.50
N ASN A 53 4.33 0.48 -0.71
CA ASN A 53 4.93 1.07 -1.90
C ASN A 53 4.79 2.59 -1.92
N ASN A 54 3.80 3.18 -1.29
CA ASN A 54 3.56 4.62 -1.37
C ASN A 54 3.92 5.38 -0.08
N LEU A 55 4.57 4.71 0.88
CA LEU A 55 4.98 5.29 2.16
C LEU A 55 5.78 6.60 2.02
N ASP A 56 6.72 6.69 1.08
CA ASP A 56 7.51 7.92 0.88
C ASP A 56 6.67 9.10 0.34
N HIS A 57 5.44 8.83 -0.12
CA HIS A 57 4.50 9.85 -0.56
C HIS A 57 3.42 10.16 0.49
N LEU A 58 3.37 9.42 1.61
CA LEU A 58 2.62 9.86 2.76
C LEU A 58 3.43 10.96 3.44
N ALA A 59 2.82 12.12 3.61
CA ALA A 59 3.35 13.22 4.40
C ALA A 59 3.25 12.93 5.91
N GLU A 60 3.33 11.66 6.31
CA GLU A 60 3.27 11.26 7.71
C GLU A 60 4.70 11.18 8.27
N ASP A 61 4.94 11.91 9.36
CA ASP A 61 6.21 11.90 10.11
C ASP A 61 6.48 10.55 10.79
N ASP A 62 5.47 9.66 10.86
CA ASP A 62 5.48 8.40 11.61
C ASP A 62 5.55 7.13 10.73
N ARG A 63 6.43 7.17 9.71
CA ARG A 63 6.66 6.05 8.78
C ARG A 63 6.87 4.70 9.47
N GLU A 64 7.61 4.68 10.58
CA GLU A 64 7.87 3.45 11.33
C GLU A 64 6.61 2.88 11.99
N GLN A 65 5.74 3.72 12.54
CA GLN A 65 4.47 3.27 13.12
C GLN A 65 3.55 2.69 12.05
N VAL A 66 3.51 3.30 10.87
CA VAL A 66 2.73 2.77 9.73
C VAL A 66 3.27 1.39 9.32
N LEU A 67 4.58 1.23 9.22
CA LEU A 67 5.21 -0.07 8.91
C LEU A 67 4.90 -1.13 9.97
N ALA A 68 4.93 -0.79 11.25
CA ALA A 68 4.57 -1.69 12.35
C ALA A 68 3.11 -2.16 12.26
N ARG A 69 2.18 -1.23 11.99
CA ARG A 69 0.75 -1.55 11.77
C ARG A 69 0.54 -2.41 10.52
N VAL A 70 1.28 -2.14 9.45
CA VAL A 70 1.23 -3.01 8.25
C VAL A 70 1.72 -4.41 8.57
N LYS A 71 2.81 -4.56 9.35
CA LYS A 71 3.32 -5.86 9.79
C LYS A 71 2.26 -6.65 10.54
N GLU A 72 1.62 -6.04 11.54
CA GLU A 72 0.55 -6.68 12.31
C GLU A 72 -0.61 -7.16 11.42
N ARG A 73 -1.08 -6.29 10.51
CA ARG A 73 -2.18 -6.62 9.60
C ARG A 73 -1.80 -7.67 8.55
N ALA A 74 -0.56 -7.66 8.09
CA ALA A 74 -0.03 -8.66 7.17
C ALA A 74 0.00 -10.06 7.82
N LEU A 75 0.31 -10.14 9.12
CA LEU A 75 0.31 -11.38 9.88
C LEU A 75 -1.11 -11.94 10.11
N GLN A 76 -2.12 -11.06 10.21
CA GLN A 76 -3.54 -11.44 10.34
C GLN A 76 -4.21 -11.78 8.99
N GLY A 77 -3.58 -11.46 7.86
CA GLY A 77 -4.14 -11.61 6.52
C GLY A 77 -3.81 -12.93 5.83
N ASN A 78 -4.28 -13.09 4.59
CA ASN A 78 -3.93 -14.27 3.80
C ASN A 78 -2.53 -14.13 3.19
N ARG A 79 -1.56 -14.85 3.76
CA ARG A 79 -0.13 -14.80 3.37
C ARG A 79 0.10 -15.15 1.90
N SER A 80 -0.65 -16.12 1.34
CA SER A 80 -0.51 -16.50 -0.07
C SER A 80 -0.95 -15.36 -1.00
N VAL A 81 -2.05 -14.68 -0.66
CA VAL A 81 -2.56 -13.52 -1.43
C VAL A 81 -1.61 -12.33 -1.29
N LEU A 82 -1.04 -12.11 -0.10
CA LEU A 82 -0.06 -11.04 0.16
C LEU A 82 1.23 -11.24 -0.62
N ASN A 83 1.80 -12.44 -0.58
CA ASN A 83 3.01 -12.78 -1.35
C ASN A 83 2.77 -12.65 -2.85
N ARG A 84 1.61 -13.11 -3.34
CA ARG A 84 1.23 -12.92 -4.74
C ARG A 84 1.13 -11.44 -5.11
N ALA A 85 0.44 -10.64 -4.31
CA ALA A 85 0.30 -9.20 -4.53
C ALA A 85 1.67 -8.49 -4.54
N ALA A 86 2.55 -8.79 -3.59
CA ALA A 86 3.91 -8.23 -3.55
C ALA A 86 4.75 -8.62 -4.79
N LYS A 87 4.61 -9.86 -5.26
CA LYS A 87 5.30 -10.35 -6.48
C LYS A 87 4.77 -9.66 -7.75
N GLU A 88 3.45 -9.51 -7.86
CA GLU A 88 2.76 -8.87 -9.00
C GLU A 88 3.00 -7.36 -9.06
N TYR A 89 3.15 -6.70 -7.90
CA TYR A 89 3.45 -5.26 -7.82
C TYR A 89 4.82 -4.89 -8.43
N ARG A 90 5.70 -5.88 -8.54
CA ARG A 90 7.01 -5.85 -9.19
C ARG A 90 8.08 -4.90 -8.60
N MET A 91 7.84 -4.19 -7.51
CA MET A 91 8.81 -3.29 -6.87
C MET A 91 9.74 -4.00 -5.87
N VAL A 92 11.06 -3.78 -6.00
CA VAL A 92 12.10 -4.48 -5.20
C VAL A 92 11.98 -4.19 -3.71
N ARG A 93 11.78 -2.91 -3.33
CA ARG A 93 11.65 -2.50 -1.92
C ARG A 93 10.47 -3.18 -1.21
N THR A 94 9.32 -3.21 -1.88
CA THR A 94 8.09 -3.77 -1.35
C THR A 94 8.24 -5.27 -1.19
N ARG A 95 8.84 -5.96 -2.18
CA ARG A 95 9.15 -7.39 -2.05
C ARG A 95 10.08 -7.70 -0.89
N LYS A 96 11.16 -6.93 -0.71
CA LYS A 96 12.09 -7.15 0.42
C LYS A 96 11.39 -7.04 1.77
N PHE A 97 10.53 -6.04 1.95
CA PHE A 97 9.76 -5.87 3.17
C PHE A 97 8.87 -7.09 3.48
N PHE A 98 8.01 -7.51 2.55
CA PHE A 98 7.11 -8.63 2.77
C PHE A 98 7.82 -9.99 2.84
N ASN A 99 8.94 -10.17 2.16
CA ASN A 99 9.77 -11.38 2.30
C ASN A 99 10.41 -11.47 3.69
N GLY A 100 10.84 -10.35 4.28
CA GLY A 100 11.36 -10.31 5.65
C GLY A 100 10.31 -10.75 6.67
N LEU A 101 9.05 -10.35 6.48
CA LEU A 101 7.94 -10.79 7.32
C LEU A 101 7.67 -12.30 7.26
N ALA A 102 7.95 -12.94 6.11
CA ALA A 102 7.81 -14.38 5.98
C ALA A 102 8.89 -15.14 6.77
N ALA A 103 10.12 -14.62 6.81
CA ALA A 103 11.24 -15.21 7.54
C ALA A 103 11.07 -15.13 9.06
N ASP A 104 10.56 -13.99 9.57
CA ASP A 104 10.33 -13.78 11.01
C ASP A 104 9.33 -14.78 11.65
N THR A 105 8.43 -15.37 10.85
CA THR A 105 7.41 -16.30 11.37
C THR A 105 7.90 -17.74 11.49
N HIS A 106 9.07 -18.08 10.94
CA HIS A 106 9.66 -19.42 11.06
C HIS A 106 10.63 -19.55 12.25
N ALA A 107 10.82 -18.48 13.03
CA ALA A 107 11.70 -18.43 14.19
C ALA A 107 10.96 -18.46 15.54
N GLY A 108 9.67 -18.85 15.56
CA GLY A 108 8.84 -18.95 16.77
C GLY A 108 8.07 -20.24 16.84
#